data_AF-A0A7X1PF99-F1
#
_entry.id   AF-A0A7X1PF99-F1
#
_cell.length_a   1.000
_cell.length_b   1.000
_cell.length_c   1.000
_cell.angle_alpha   90.00
_cell.angle_beta   90.00
_cell.angle_gamma   90.00
#
_symmetry.space_group_name_H-M   'P 1'
#
loop_
_entity.id
_entity.type
_entity.pdbx_description
1 polymer ?
#
loop_
_entity_poly.entity_id
_entity_poly.type
_entity_poly.pdbx_seq_one_letter_code
_entity_poly.pdbx_strand_id
1 'polypeptide(L)'
;MGILIDTSVLIGLERRGASLDVLNEIGDELAISAVSLSELLFGLHRARTIEQRQQRQEFIDTALEVLPLLPVDRVVAEVHARIWSDLTAAGQLIGTHDFFIAATAIAYDYALLTHNAREFARIPAFRSANPAGNPLYCAACPTSTSSPSPAKPTPPTSPSATSASRRTAPPSSATAARPTATTPTASASSALITRPSSMPSWAGSMWSTPAIRTAATISTR
;
A
#
# COMPACT_ATOMS: atom_id res chain seq x y z
N MET A 1 -8.12 -22.06 11.50
CA MET A 1 -7.45 -20.76 11.77
C MET A 1 -7.33 -20.08 10.42
N GLY A 2 -7.79 -18.84 10.28
CA GLY A 2 -7.84 -18.18 8.98
C GLY A 2 -6.48 -17.65 8.52
N ILE A 3 -6.38 -17.31 7.24
CA ILE A 3 -5.23 -16.65 6.61
C ILE A 3 -5.69 -15.33 6.00
N LEU A 4 -5.06 -14.25 6.44
CA LEU A 4 -5.20 -12.94 5.82
C LEU A 4 -4.16 -12.83 4.69
N ILE A 5 -4.63 -12.50 3.50
CA ILE A 5 -3.76 -12.33 2.34
C ILE A 5 -3.32 -10.86 2.29
N ASP A 6 -2.00 -10.66 2.35
CA ASP A 6 -1.38 -9.36 2.16
C ASP A 6 -1.53 -8.89 0.71
N THR A 7 -1.58 -7.57 0.53
CA THR A 7 -1.68 -6.91 -0.77
C THR A 7 -0.53 -7.31 -1.69
N SER A 8 0.67 -7.54 -1.17
CA SER A 8 1.83 -7.95 -1.96
C SER A 8 1.55 -9.23 -2.78
N VAL A 9 0.83 -10.18 -2.19
CA VAL A 9 0.46 -11.45 -2.83
C VAL A 9 -0.61 -11.22 -3.89
N LEU A 10 -1.66 -10.45 -3.58
CA LEU A 10 -2.74 -10.14 -4.52
C LEU A 10 -2.23 -9.39 -5.75
N ILE A 11 -1.40 -8.37 -5.55
CA ILE A 11 -0.74 -7.63 -6.64
C ILE A 11 0.18 -8.56 -7.44
N GLY A 12 0.86 -9.49 -6.77
CA GLY A 12 1.68 -10.50 -7.42
C GLY A 12 0.87 -11.40 -8.37
N LEU A 13 -0.33 -11.81 -7.96
CA LEU A 13 -1.25 -12.60 -8.78
C LEU A 13 -1.83 -11.79 -9.94
N GLU A 14 -2.32 -10.57 -9.68
CA GLU A 14 -2.85 -9.64 -10.70
C GLU A 14 -1.84 -9.42 -11.83
N ARG A 15 -0.59 -9.07 -11.48
CA ARG A 15 0.46 -8.79 -12.47
C ARG A 15 0.85 -10.00 -13.31
N ARG A 16 0.65 -11.21 -12.79
CA ARG A 16 0.93 -12.47 -13.51
C ARG A 16 -0.26 -12.94 -14.33
N GLY A 17 -1.42 -12.29 -14.22
CA GLY A 17 -2.68 -12.79 -14.78
C GLY A 17 -3.05 -14.16 -14.21
N ALA A 18 -2.61 -14.45 -12.98
CA ALA A 18 -2.92 -15.72 -12.33
C ALA A 18 -4.36 -15.67 -11.77
N SER A 19 -5.09 -16.78 -11.95
CA SER A 19 -6.40 -16.93 -11.31
C SER A 19 -6.23 -16.94 -9.79
N LEU A 20 -7.23 -16.41 -9.06
CA LEU A 20 -7.31 -16.55 -7.60
C LEU A 20 -7.53 -18.01 -7.17
N ASP A 21 -7.94 -18.89 -8.09
CA ASP A 21 -8.14 -20.32 -7.80
C ASP A 21 -6.91 -21.02 -7.24
N VAL A 22 -5.71 -20.50 -7.54
CA VAL A 22 -4.45 -21.00 -6.95
C VAL A 22 -4.50 -20.97 -5.41
N LEU A 23 -5.23 -20.01 -4.83
CA LEU A 23 -5.39 -19.88 -3.40
C LEU A 23 -6.23 -21.00 -2.79
N ASN A 24 -7.06 -21.69 -3.58
CA ASN A 24 -7.84 -22.84 -3.10
C ASN A 24 -6.95 -24.00 -2.63
N GLU A 25 -5.70 -24.07 -3.10
CA GLU A 25 -4.71 -25.07 -2.67
C GLU A 25 -4.29 -24.92 -1.20
N ILE A 26 -4.53 -23.75 -0.60
CA ILE A 26 -4.12 -23.44 0.78
C ILE A 26 -4.97 -24.22 1.80
N GLY A 27 -6.23 -24.50 1.47
CA GLY A 27 -7.14 -25.33 2.30
C GLY A 27 -7.65 -24.68 3.59
N ASP A 28 -7.15 -23.50 3.97
CA ASP A 28 -7.62 -22.70 5.09
C ASP A 28 -8.64 -21.64 4.65
N GLU A 29 -9.38 -21.09 5.62
CA GLU A 29 -10.24 -19.92 5.40
C GLU A 29 -9.38 -18.70 5.03
N LEU A 30 -9.67 -18.08 3.90
CA LEU A 30 -8.92 -16.94 3.38
C LEU A 30 -9.71 -15.65 3.54
N ALA A 31 -9.02 -14.52 3.74
CA ALA A 31 -9.64 -13.21 3.73
C ALA A 31 -8.66 -12.13 3.24
N ILE A 32 -9.20 -10.94 2.95
CA ILE A 32 -8.42 -9.74 2.63
C ILE A 32 -8.80 -8.59 3.56
N SER A 33 -7.88 -7.68 3.82
CA SER A 33 -8.18 -6.49 4.61
C SER A 33 -8.78 -5.38 3.74
N ALA A 34 -9.57 -4.49 4.34
CA ALA A 34 -10.03 -3.26 3.70
C ALA A 34 -8.87 -2.38 3.20
N VAL A 35 -7.69 -2.46 3.86
CA VAL A 35 -6.49 -1.77 3.41
C VAL A 35 -5.93 -2.38 2.13
N SER A 36 -5.91 -3.71 2.04
CA SER A 36 -5.49 -4.40 0.83
C SER A 36 -6.40 -4.11 -0.36
N LEU A 37 -7.71 -4.07 -0.13
CA LEU A 37 -8.67 -3.61 -1.13
C LEU A 37 -8.39 -2.16 -1.57
N SER A 38 -8.13 -1.25 -0.61
CA SER A 38 -7.79 0.14 -0.90
C SER A 38 -6.55 0.25 -1.80
N GLU A 39 -5.52 -0.55 -1.56
CA GLU A 39 -4.31 -0.57 -2.38
C GLU A 39 -4.55 -1.11 -3.80
N LEU A 40 -5.39 -2.13 -3.96
CA LEU A 40 -5.81 -2.62 -5.27
C LEU A 40 -6.60 -1.56 -6.05
N LEU A 41 -7.56 -0.90 -5.40
CA LEU A 41 -8.34 0.20 -5.98
C LEU A 41 -7.47 1.39 -6.34
N PHE A 42 -6.45 1.70 -5.52
CA PHE A 42 -5.45 2.70 -5.88
C PHE A 42 -4.71 2.31 -7.17
N GLY A 43 -4.36 1.04 -7.32
CA GLY A 43 -3.83 0.49 -8.57
C GLY A 43 -4.78 0.71 -9.74
N LEU A 44 -6.07 0.39 -9.59
CA LEU A 44 -7.11 0.61 -10.59
C LEU A 44 -7.19 2.08 -11.04
N HIS A 45 -7.22 3.03 -10.10
CA HIS A 45 -7.28 4.46 -10.40
C HIS A 45 -6.03 4.98 -11.11
N ARG A 46 -4.88 4.31 -10.92
CA ARG A 46 -3.62 4.64 -11.59
C ARG A 46 -3.42 3.98 -12.95
N ALA A 47 -4.34 3.12 -13.40
CA ALA A 47 -4.25 2.48 -14.70
C ALA A 47 -4.19 3.52 -15.83
N ARG A 48 -3.28 3.31 -16.78
CA ARG A 48 -3.00 4.27 -17.86
C ARG A 48 -3.75 3.94 -19.15
N THR A 49 -4.18 2.70 -19.32
CA THR A 49 -4.95 2.26 -20.49
C THR A 49 -6.30 1.68 -20.06
N ILE A 50 -7.23 1.57 -21.01
CA ILE A 50 -8.57 1.02 -20.76
C ILE A 50 -8.46 -0.47 -20.42
N GLU A 51 -7.59 -1.19 -21.12
CA GLU A 51 -7.35 -2.62 -20.96
C GLU A 51 -6.79 -2.91 -19.55
N GLN A 52 -5.80 -2.13 -19.10
CA GLN A 52 -5.26 -2.25 -17.73
C GLN A 52 -6.33 -1.99 -16.67
N ARG A 53 -7.22 -1.02 -16.90
CA ARG A 53 -8.29 -0.71 -15.96
C ARG A 53 -9.30 -1.85 -15.90
N GLN A 54 -9.70 -2.40 -17.05
CA GLN A 54 -10.63 -3.54 -17.12
C GLN A 54 -10.06 -4.76 -16.42
N GLN A 55 -8.82 -5.15 -16.72
CA GLN A 55 -8.15 -6.28 -16.07
C GLN A 55 -8.08 -6.14 -14.55
N ARG A 56 -7.75 -4.93 -14.06
CA ARG A 56 -7.71 -4.66 -12.61
C ARG A 56 -9.09 -4.70 -11.97
N GLN A 57 -10.10 -4.17 -12.65
CA GLN A 57 -11.48 -4.20 -12.17
C GLN A 57 -11.96 -5.66 -12.04
N GLU A 58 -11.79 -6.46 -13.10
CA GLU A 58 -12.15 -7.87 -13.12
C GLU A 58 -11.46 -8.67 -11.99
N PHE A 59 -10.17 -8.41 -11.77
CA PHE A 59 -9.43 -9.03 -10.67
C PHE A 59 -9.99 -8.64 -9.29
N ILE A 60 -10.29 -7.35 -9.08
CA ILE A 60 -10.87 -6.85 -7.82
C ILE A 60 -12.25 -7.44 -7.57
N ASP A 61 -13.10 -7.49 -8.61
CA ASP A 61 -14.45 -8.03 -8.51
C ASP A 61 -14.39 -9.52 -8.14
N THR A 62 -13.54 -10.30 -8.83
CA THR A 62 -13.31 -11.71 -8.51
C THR A 62 -12.80 -11.89 -7.07
N ALA A 63 -11.87 -11.03 -6.63
CA ALA A 63 -11.36 -11.08 -5.26
C ALA A 63 -12.45 -10.85 -4.21
N LEU A 64 -13.35 -9.90 -4.43
CA LEU A 64 -14.46 -9.60 -3.53
C LEU A 64 -15.55 -10.67 -3.54
N GLU A 65 -15.68 -11.43 -4.63
CA GLU A 65 -16.61 -12.57 -4.71
C GLU A 65 -16.12 -13.77 -3.90
N VAL A 66 -14.80 -14.02 -3.90
CA VAL A 66 -14.22 -15.24 -3.31
C VAL A 66 -13.54 -15.05 -1.96
N LEU A 67 -13.17 -13.81 -1.60
CA LEU A 67 -12.46 -13.50 -0.36
C LEU A 67 -13.30 -12.57 0.54
N PRO A 68 -13.69 -13.02 1.75
CA PRO A 68 -14.23 -12.16 2.78
C PRO A 68 -13.36 -10.92 3.02
N LEU A 69 -14.02 -9.77 3.12
CA LEU A 69 -13.39 -8.48 3.39
C LEU A 69 -13.45 -8.15 4.89
N LEU A 70 -12.29 -8.08 5.54
CA LEU A 70 -12.18 -7.70 6.96
C LEU A 70 -12.05 -6.18 7.10
N PRO A 71 -12.91 -5.53 7.89
CA PRO A 71 -12.87 -4.09 8.08
C PRO A 71 -11.74 -3.65 9.02
N VAL A 72 -11.32 -2.39 8.89
CA VAL A 72 -10.56 -1.71 9.95
C VAL A 72 -11.54 -1.07 10.91
N ASP A 73 -11.84 -1.77 11.99
CA ASP A 73 -12.76 -1.34 13.03
C ASP A 73 -12.00 -0.85 14.29
N ARG A 74 -12.75 -0.61 15.38
CA ARG A 74 -12.19 -0.19 16.66
C ARG A 74 -11.17 -1.20 17.22
N VAL A 75 -11.43 -2.50 17.09
CA VAL A 75 -10.54 -3.54 17.64
C VAL A 75 -9.22 -3.54 16.87
N VAL A 76 -9.30 -3.44 15.54
CA VAL A 76 -8.10 -3.29 14.69
C VAL A 76 -7.31 -2.03 15.06
N ALA A 77 -8.00 -0.91 15.31
CA ALA A 77 -7.34 0.34 15.71
C ALA A 77 -6.61 0.24 17.06
N GLU A 78 -7.20 -0.45 18.04
CA GLU A 78 -6.57 -0.70 19.35
C GLU A 78 -5.32 -1.58 19.22
N VAL A 79 -5.39 -2.65 18.42
CA VAL A 79 -4.24 -3.51 18.11
C VAL A 79 -3.15 -2.75 17.36
N HIS A 80 -3.53 -1.97 16.34
CA HIS A 80 -2.63 -1.12 15.57
C HIS A 80 -1.85 -0.15 16.49
N ALA A 81 -2.55 0.57 17.37
CA ALA A 81 -1.92 1.54 18.26
C ALA A 81 -0.91 0.87 19.20
N ARG A 82 -1.20 -0.34 19.68
CA ARG A 82 -0.27 -1.12 20.50
C ARG A 82 1.00 -1.48 19.71
N ILE A 83 0.84 -2.09 18.53
CA ILE A 83 1.99 -2.47 17.68
C ILE A 83 2.82 -1.25 17.31
N TRP A 84 2.17 -0.13 16.98
CA TRP A 84 2.85 1.10 16.60
C TRP A 84 3.67 1.69 17.76
N SER A 85 3.12 1.70 18.97
CA SER A 85 3.85 2.11 20.18
C SER A 85 5.08 1.24 20.43
N ASP A 86 4.93 -0.09 20.36
CA ASP A 86 6.00 -1.04 20.62
C ASP A 86 7.15 -0.90 19.60
N LEU A 87 6.82 -0.82 18.31
CA LEU A 87 7.82 -0.67 17.25
C LEU A 87 8.50 0.70 17.27
N THR A 88 7.77 1.77 17.58
CA THR A 88 8.34 3.11 17.72
C THR A 88 9.33 3.15 18.88
N ALA A 89 9.00 2.53 20.01
CA ALA A 89 9.91 2.41 21.15
C ALA A 89 11.17 1.60 20.79
N ALA A 90 11.06 0.60 19.91
CA ALA A 90 12.17 -0.19 19.42
C ALA A 90 12.97 0.48 18.27
N GLY A 91 12.59 1.67 17.81
CA GLY A 91 13.22 2.35 16.67
C GLY A 91 13.01 1.62 15.34
N GLN A 92 11.98 0.78 15.25
CA GLN A 92 11.64 0.01 14.06
C GLN A 92 10.45 0.64 13.35
N LEU A 93 10.57 0.82 12.03
CA LEU A 93 9.49 1.32 11.18
C LEU A 93 9.07 0.24 10.19
N ILE A 94 7.76 0.18 9.96
CA ILE A 94 7.08 -0.64 8.95
C ILE A 94 6.17 0.31 8.15
N GLY A 95 5.83 -0.05 6.91
CA GLY A 95 4.84 0.69 6.11
C GLY A 95 3.52 0.92 6.85
N THR A 96 2.92 2.10 6.70
CA THR A 96 1.65 2.43 7.39
C THR A 96 0.49 1.50 7.00
N HIS A 97 0.42 1.08 5.73
CA HIS A 97 -0.59 0.09 5.32
C HIS A 97 -0.29 -1.29 5.90
N ASP A 98 0.98 -1.71 5.88
CA ASP A 98 1.43 -2.98 6.46
C ASP A 98 1.11 -3.05 7.96
N PHE A 99 1.21 -1.93 8.69
CA PHE A 99 0.77 -1.83 10.09
C PHE A 99 -0.70 -2.21 10.26
N PHE A 100 -1.59 -1.65 9.44
CA PHE A 100 -3.01 -1.97 9.51
C PHE A 100 -3.31 -3.39 9.05
N ILE A 101 -2.61 -3.90 8.04
CA ILE A 101 -2.74 -5.30 7.58
C ILE A 101 -2.36 -6.26 8.71
N ALA A 102 -1.21 -6.04 9.35
CA ALA A 102 -0.76 -6.85 10.49
C ALA A 102 -1.71 -6.74 11.68
N ALA A 103 -2.18 -5.53 12.00
CA ALA A 103 -3.13 -5.32 13.08
C ALA A 103 -4.46 -6.04 12.80
N THR A 104 -4.92 -6.05 11.55
CA THR A 104 -6.12 -6.79 11.13
C THR A 104 -5.91 -8.29 11.32
N ALA A 105 -4.78 -8.83 10.87
CA ALA A 105 -4.47 -10.26 11.07
C ALA A 105 -4.48 -10.64 12.56
N ILE A 106 -3.84 -9.84 13.41
CA ILE A 106 -3.76 -10.10 14.85
C ILE A 106 -5.14 -9.95 15.53
N ALA A 107 -5.92 -8.93 15.16
CA ALA A 107 -7.24 -8.69 15.74
C ALA A 107 -8.24 -9.82 15.46
N TYR A 108 -8.14 -10.44 14.27
CA TYR A 108 -9.02 -11.53 13.85
C TYR A 108 -8.44 -12.93 14.11
N ASP A 109 -7.25 -13.04 14.72
CA ASP A 109 -6.51 -14.29 14.97
C ASP A 109 -6.10 -15.05 13.69
N TYR A 110 -5.79 -14.33 12.61
CA TYR A 110 -5.39 -14.89 11.32
C TYR A 110 -3.86 -14.96 11.19
N ALA A 111 -3.37 -15.94 10.45
CA ALA A 111 -1.98 -15.92 9.95
C ALA A 111 -1.89 -15.01 8.72
N LEU A 112 -0.75 -14.37 8.48
CA LEU A 112 -0.56 -13.49 7.32
C LEU A 112 0.20 -14.21 6.21
N LEU A 113 -0.39 -14.27 5.02
CA LEU A 113 0.28 -14.69 3.80
C LEU A 113 0.86 -13.46 3.10
N THR A 114 2.18 -13.35 3.01
CA THR A 114 2.86 -12.15 2.50
C THR A 114 4.16 -12.49 1.77
N HIS A 115 4.51 -11.69 0.75
CA HIS A 115 5.85 -11.71 0.15
C HIS A 115 6.88 -10.90 0.96
N ASN A 116 6.44 -10.09 1.93
CA ASN A 116 7.27 -9.17 2.71
C ASN A 116 7.51 -9.69 4.15
N ALA A 117 7.60 -11.00 4.36
CA ALA A 117 7.66 -11.61 5.70
C ALA A 117 8.75 -11.04 6.63
N ARG A 118 9.87 -10.55 6.07
CA ARG A 118 10.95 -9.91 6.85
C ARG A 118 10.53 -8.61 7.54
N GLU A 119 9.63 -7.86 6.93
CA GLU A 119 9.13 -6.60 7.49
C GLU A 119 8.19 -6.89 8.66
N PHE A 120 7.28 -7.84 8.47
CA PHE A 120 6.32 -8.27 9.49
C PHE A 120 6.94 -9.06 10.65
N ALA A 121 8.09 -9.71 10.45
CA ALA A 121 8.80 -10.44 11.51
C ALA A 121 9.21 -9.55 12.71
N ARG A 122 9.19 -8.23 12.54
CA ARG A 122 9.43 -7.25 13.62
C ARG A 122 8.25 -7.14 14.59
N ILE A 123 7.04 -7.50 14.16
CA ILE A 123 5.81 -7.35 14.93
C ILE A 123 5.70 -8.49 15.96
N PRO A 124 5.58 -8.18 17.26
CA PRO A 124 5.28 -9.19 18.26
C PRO A 124 3.93 -9.88 17.97
N ALA A 125 3.85 -11.19 18.17
CA ALA A 125 2.69 -12.03 17.86
C ALA A 125 2.38 -12.25 16.36
N PHE A 126 3.29 -11.88 15.47
CA PHE A 126 3.20 -12.20 14.04
C PHE A 126 3.21 -13.72 13.79
N ARG A 127 2.28 -14.19 12.97
CA ARG A 127 2.27 -15.56 12.43
C ARG A 127 2.28 -15.50 10.91
N SER A 128 3.35 -15.98 10.28
CA SER A 128 3.41 -16.14 8.83
C SER A 128 2.71 -17.41 8.37
N ALA A 129 1.87 -17.32 7.35
CA ALA A 129 1.42 -18.48 6.59
C ALA A 129 2.46 -18.84 5.52
N ASN A 130 2.78 -20.13 5.37
CA ASN A 130 3.62 -20.64 4.28
C ASN A 130 2.97 -21.89 3.66
N PRO A 131 2.03 -21.72 2.72
CA PRO A 131 1.36 -22.85 2.07
C PRO A 131 2.33 -23.60 1.14
N ALA A 132 2.68 -24.83 1.55
CA ALA A 132 3.23 -25.94 0.77
C ALA A 132 4.43 -25.69 -0.18
N GLY A 133 5.22 -24.61 -0.01
CA GLY A 133 6.42 -24.37 -0.81
C GLY A 133 6.16 -24.04 -2.28
N ASN A 134 4.93 -23.64 -2.63
CA ASN A 134 4.60 -23.16 -3.97
C ASN A 134 5.33 -21.81 -4.21
N PRO A 135 6.11 -21.68 -5.30
CA PRO A 135 6.90 -20.47 -5.57
C PRO A 135 6.06 -19.20 -5.74
N LEU A 136 4.75 -19.32 -5.97
CA LEU A 136 3.81 -18.20 -5.99
C LEU A 136 3.67 -17.51 -4.61
N TYR A 137 3.95 -18.24 -3.52
CA TYR A 137 3.78 -17.78 -2.15
C TYR A 137 5.11 -17.60 -1.38
N CYS A 138 6.24 -17.93 -2.01
CA CYS A 138 7.56 -17.79 -1.39
C CYS A 138 7.89 -16.32 -1.05
N ALA A 139 8.08 -16.04 0.25
CA ALA A 139 8.58 -14.76 0.76
C ALA A 139 10.03 -14.40 0.33
N ALA A 140 10.66 -15.26 -0.47
CA ALA A 140 12.03 -15.09 -0.97
C ALA A 140 12.26 -15.88 -2.27
N CYS A 141 11.48 -15.63 -3.33
CA CYS A 141 11.99 -15.92 -4.66
C CYS A 141 12.83 -14.71 -5.12
N PRO A 142 14.14 -14.86 -5.40
CA PRO A 142 14.88 -13.77 -6.03
C PRO A 142 14.20 -13.46 -7.36
N THR A 143 13.72 -12.23 -7.55
CA THR A 143 13.39 -11.72 -8.88
C THR A 143 14.69 -11.55 -9.65
N SER A 144 15.30 -12.64 -10.11
CA SER A 144 16.36 -12.60 -11.11
C SER A 144 15.71 -12.65 -12.50
N THR A 145 15.09 -11.56 -12.90
CA THR A 145 15.09 -11.19 -14.32
C THR A 145 16.43 -10.51 -14.62
N SER A 146 17.51 -11.28 -14.59
CA SER A 146 18.70 -10.95 -15.37
C SER A 146 18.50 -11.59 -16.75
N SER A 147 17.70 -10.92 -17.59
CA SER A 147 17.84 -11.11 -19.02
C SER A 147 19.19 -10.49 -19.40
N PRO A 148 20.12 -11.21 -20.05
CA PRO A 148 21.41 -10.63 -20.40
C PRO A 148 21.21 -9.52 -21.42
N SER A 149 21.46 -8.28 -21.01
CA SER A 149 21.57 -7.14 -21.92
C SER A 149 22.66 -7.44 -22.94
N PRO A 150 22.41 -7.32 -24.26
CA PRO A 150 23.47 -7.49 -25.25
C PRO A 150 24.53 -6.41 -25.01
N ALA A 151 25.79 -6.86 -24.94
CA ALA A 151 26.95 -6.01 -24.73
C ALA A 151 27.02 -4.92 -25.81
N LYS A 152 27.16 -3.67 -25.37
CA LYS A 152 27.43 -2.53 -26.24
C LYS A 152 28.88 -2.66 -26.74
N PRO A 153 29.16 -2.66 -28.06
CA PRO A 153 30.53 -2.73 -28.54
C PRO A 153 31.29 -1.44 -28.17
N THR A 154 32.40 -1.62 -27.46
CA THR A 154 33.38 -0.57 -27.15
C THR A 154 34.13 -0.17 -28.43
N PRO A 155 34.29 1.14 -28.73
CA PRO A 155 35.16 1.57 -29.81
C PRO A 155 36.64 1.43 -29.43
N PRO A 156 37.54 1.11 -30.38
CA PRO A 156 38.96 0.97 -30.12
C PRO A 156 39.64 2.33 -29.88
N THR A 157 40.50 2.36 -28.87
CA THR A 157 41.45 3.42 -28.54
C THR A 157 42.69 3.38 -29.43
N SER A 158 43.22 4.58 -29.79
CA SER A 158 44.65 5.00 -29.85
C SER A 158 44.89 6.04 -30.99
N PRO A 159 46.02 6.77 -31.04
CA PRO A 159 46.52 7.74 -30.04
C PRO A 159 47.04 9.08 -30.66
N SER A 160 47.41 10.01 -29.77
CA SER A 160 48.42 11.11 -29.90
C SER A 160 48.20 12.28 -30.89
N ALA A 161 48.24 13.53 -30.36
CA ALA A 161 49.32 14.52 -30.64
C ALA A 161 48.98 15.96 -30.14
N THR A 162 49.81 16.45 -29.22
CA THR A 162 50.59 17.72 -29.22
C THR A 162 49.98 19.10 -29.56
N SER A 163 50.45 20.08 -28.75
CA SER A 163 50.52 21.55 -28.92
C SER A 163 49.33 22.33 -28.34
N ALA A 164 49.43 23.18 -27.31
CA ALA A 164 50.32 24.30 -26.95
C ALA A 164 49.63 25.66 -27.15
N SER A 165 49.62 26.46 -26.06
CA SER A 165 49.88 27.91 -26.03
C SER A 165 48.75 28.84 -25.54
N ARG A 166 49.11 29.54 -24.44
CA ARG A 166 48.87 30.97 -24.08
C ARG A 166 47.51 31.40 -23.54
N ARG A 167 47.51 31.85 -22.26
CA ARG A 167 47.54 33.27 -21.76
C ARG A 167 46.16 33.93 -21.93
N THR A 168 45.55 34.62 -20.96
CA THR A 168 46.03 35.55 -19.92
C THR A 168 44.87 35.83 -18.95
N ALA A 169 45.16 36.25 -17.71
CA ALA A 169 44.19 36.65 -16.68
C ALA A 169 43.91 38.20 -16.70
N PRO A 170 43.32 38.81 -15.64
CA PRO A 170 41.96 39.39 -15.49
C PRO A 170 42.05 40.95 -15.39
N PRO A 171 41.29 41.79 -14.62
CA PRO A 171 40.13 41.64 -13.68
C PRO A 171 39.08 42.79 -13.69
N SER A 172 38.12 42.78 -12.74
CA SER A 172 37.57 43.94 -11.96
C SER A 172 36.16 43.60 -11.41
N SER A 173 35.99 43.38 -10.10
CA SER A 173 35.68 44.34 -9.01
C SER A 173 34.23 44.80 -8.95
N ALA A 174 33.53 44.50 -7.85
CA ALA A 174 32.99 45.52 -6.93
C ALA A 174 32.16 44.88 -5.80
N THR A 175 32.49 45.32 -4.58
CA THR A 175 31.89 45.01 -3.28
C THR A 175 30.99 46.18 -2.85
N ALA A 176 30.13 45.94 -1.85
CA ALA A 176 29.38 46.88 -0.97
C ALA A 176 27.89 47.04 -1.34
N ALA A 177 26.91 47.14 -0.44
CA ALA A 177 26.86 47.13 1.02
C ALA A 177 25.42 46.77 1.49
N ARG A 178 25.31 46.41 2.77
CA ARG A 178 24.09 46.13 3.56
C ARG A 178 23.40 47.44 3.97
N PRO A 179 22.10 47.42 4.34
CA PRO A 179 21.80 47.63 5.76
C PRO A 179 20.62 46.80 6.32
N THR A 180 20.64 46.66 7.63
CA THR A 180 19.67 46.06 8.56
C THR A 180 18.52 46.99 8.93
N ALA A 181 17.34 46.43 9.17
CA ALA A 181 16.23 46.94 10.00
C ALA A 181 15.01 46.02 9.74
N THR A 182 14.07 45.67 10.61
CA THR A 182 13.82 45.79 12.06
C THR A 182 12.63 44.86 12.32
N THR A 183 12.61 44.16 13.45
CA THR A 183 11.49 43.34 13.93
C THR A 183 10.24 44.18 14.23
N PRO A 184 9.03 43.71 13.95
CA PRO A 184 7.85 44.14 14.70
C PRO A 184 7.31 43.00 15.55
N THR A 185 7.22 43.28 16.84
CA THR A 185 6.44 42.57 17.86
C THR A 185 4.95 42.67 17.49
N ALA A 186 4.27 41.54 17.29
CA ALA A 186 2.82 41.50 17.13
C ALA A 186 2.20 40.72 18.29
N SER A 187 1.50 41.49 19.13
CA SER A 187 0.65 41.08 20.24
C SER A 187 -0.47 40.16 19.77
N ALA A 188 -0.81 39.19 20.62
CA ALA A 188 -1.98 38.34 20.50
C ALA A 188 -3.28 39.16 20.38
N SER A 189 -4.19 38.68 19.54
CA SER A 189 -5.61 39.05 19.59
C SER A 189 -6.44 37.83 19.20
N SER A 190 -7.29 37.42 20.13
CA SER A 190 -8.34 36.43 19.97
C SER A 190 -9.22 36.74 18.76
N ALA A 191 -9.41 35.75 17.89
CA ALA A 191 -10.51 35.74 16.93
C ALA A 191 -11.39 34.53 17.21
N LEU A 192 -12.64 34.81 17.57
CA LEU A 192 -13.74 33.86 17.62
C LEU A 192 -13.87 33.16 16.27
N ILE A 193 -13.91 31.82 16.26
CA ILE A 193 -14.33 31.04 15.10
C ILE A 193 -15.85 31.02 15.10
N THR A 194 -16.46 31.88 14.27
CA THR A 194 -17.87 31.82 13.91
C THR A 194 -18.08 30.64 12.95
N ARG A 195 -18.97 29.71 13.30
CA ARG A 195 -19.40 28.58 12.45
C ARG A 195 -20.02 29.09 11.15
N PRO A 196 -19.62 28.61 9.96
CA PRO A 196 -20.42 28.79 8.76
C PRO A 196 -21.60 27.80 8.76
N SER A 197 -22.80 28.36 8.76
CA SER A 197 -24.06 27.70 8.47
C SER A 197 -24.24 27.57 6.96
N SER A 198 -23.99 26.38 6.40
CA SER A 198 -24.65 25.79 5.22
C SER A 198 -23.78 24.64 4.66
N MET A 199 -24.32 23.42 4.67
CA MET A 199 -23.76 22.27 3.96
C MET A 199 -24.51 22.10 2.62
N PRO A 200 -23.82 21.84 1.49
CA PRO A 200 -24.48 21.50 0.24
C PRO A 200 -25.08 20.08 0.29
N SER A 201 -26.34 19.99 -0.16
CA SER A 201 -27.12 18.77 -0.30
C SER A 201 -26.61 17.88 -1.45
N TRP A 202 -26.03 16.74 -1.11
CA TRP A 202 -25.90 15.60 -2.02
C TRP A 202 -26.07 14.28 -1.24
N ALA A 203 -27.26 14.08 -0.67
CA ALA A 203 -27.66 12.78 -0.13
C ALA A 203 -29.07 12.50 -0.64
N GLY A 204 -29.13 11.89 -1.82
CA GLY A 204 -30.36 11.51 -2.48
C GLY A 204 -30.20 10.16 -3.16
N SER A 205 -30.75 9.14 -2.51
CA SER A 205 -31.40 8.00 -3.16
C SER A 205 -30.52 6.98 -3.89
N MET A 206 -30.07 5.99 -3.13
CA MET A 206 -30.09 4.59 -3.54
C MET A 206 -29.95 3.77 -2.25
N TRP A 207 -30.21 2.47 -2.28
CA TRP A 207 -30.32 1.58 -1.10
C TRP A 207 -31.70 1.63 -0.43
N SER A 208 -32.72 1.15 -1.16
CA SER A 208 -33.91 0.56 -0.54
C SER A 208 -33.63 -0.92 -0.23
N THR A 209 -33.67 -1.29 1.04
CA THR A 209 -33.60 -2.69 1.50
C THR A 209 -34.97 -3.36 1.32
N PRO A 210 -35.10 -4.58 0.78
CA PRO A 210 -36.35 -5.31 0.86
C PRO A 210 -36.46 -6.01 2.22
N ALA A 211 -37.59 -5.80 2.89
CA ALA A 211 -37.98 -6.49 4.11
C ALA A 211 -38.24 -7.98 3.83
N ILE A 212 -37.59 -8.85 4.60
CA ILE A 212 -37.85 -10.30 4.62
C ILE A 212 -39.20 -10.52 5.31
N ARG A 213 -40.20 -11.01 4.58
CA ARG A 213 -41.47 -11.53 5.12
C ARG A 213 -41.25 -12.98 5.57
N THR A 214 -41.30 -13.22 6.87
CA THR A 214 -41.43 -14.58 7.43
C THR A 214 -42.88 -15.03 7.30
N ALA A 215 -43.16 -16.02 6.45
CA ALA A 215 -44.44 -16.71 6.42
C ALA A 215 -44.35 -17.93 7.34
N ALA A 216 -45.11 -17.92 8.44
CA ALA A 216 -45.32 -19.07 9.29
C ALA A 216 -46.44 -19.94 8.69
N THR A 217 -46.13 -21.15 8.26
CA THR A 217 -47.12 -22.17 7.89
C THR A 217 -47.54 -22.92 9.15
N ILE A 218 -48.79 -22.72 9.56
CA ILE A 218 -49.46 -23.52 10.59
C ILE A 218 -49.82 -24.87 9.95
N SER A 219 -49.24 -25.95 10.50
CA SER A 219 -49.68 -27.32 10.28
C SER A 219 -50.52 -27.73 11.49
N THR A 220 -51.80 -28.02 11.26
CA THR A 220 -52.61 -28.82 12.19
C THR A 220 -53.37 -29.87 11.38
N ARG A 221 -53.45 -31.04 12.01
CA ARG A 221 -53.98 -32.32 11.53
C ARG A 221 -55.46 -32.27 11.20
#